data_AF-A0AAE8FUG7-F1
#
_entry.id   AF-A0AAE8FUG7-F1
#
_cell.length_a   1.000
_cell.length_b   1.000
_cell.length_c   1.000
_cell.angle_alpha   90.00
_cell.angle_beta   90.00
_cell.angle_gamma   90.00
#
_symmetry.space_group_name_H-M   'P 1'
#
loop_
_entity.id
_entity.type
_entity.pdbx_description
1 polymer ?
#
loop_
_entity_poly.entity_id
_entity_poly.type
_entity_poly.pdbx_seq_one_letter_code
_entity_poly.pdbx_strand_id
1 'polypeptide(L)'
;MAKVYDIMNKLVNVKPIVKIDEDHEYKINNTKNNAIYIQSLVKENKKKDDKKQDEMELINKIIKASLGKEAFEYIDSKGDEWSMSAYNAIINVIMAAISNVELEEIEEMSEKEAKRFQESKE
;
A
#
# COMPACT_ATOMS: atom_id res chain seq x y z
N MET A 1 16.79 37.03 -9.34
CA MET A 1 17.52 35.76 -9.18
C MET A 1 16.50 34.63 -9.19
N ALA A 2 16.75 33.54 -9.92
CA ALA A 2 15.85 32.38 -9.94
C ALA A 2 16.00 31.56 -8.65
N LYS A 3 14.89 31.08 -8.09
CA LYS A 3 14.91 30.16 -6.94
C LYS A 3 15.31 28.76 -7.42
N VAL A 4 16.27 28.14 -6.73
CA VAL A 4 16.65 26.74 -6.93
C VAL A 4 16.03 25.94 -5.79
N TYR A 5 15.27 24.89 -6.12
CA TYR A 5 14.69 23.97 -5.16
C TYR A 5 15.44 22.65 -5.20
N ASP A 6 16.03 22.24 -4.08
CA ASP A 6 16.66 20.92 -3.93
C ASP A 6 15.62 19.90 -3.47
N ILE A 7 15.37 18.90 -4.31
CA ILE A 7 14.42 17.81 -4.05
C ILE A 7 15.10 16.44 -4.05
N MET A 8 16.44 16.37 -4.05
CA MET A 8 17.16 15.10 -4.21
C MET A 8 16.75 14.06 -3.16
N ASN A 9 16.60 14.48 -1.90
CA ASN A 9 16.18 13.60 -0.81
C ASN A 9 14.74 13.10 -0.94
N LYS A 10 13.88 13.86 -1.64
CA LYS A 10 12.48 13.45 -1.92
C LYS A 10 12.37 12.49 -3.11
N LEU A 11 13.43 12.36 -3.90
CA LEU A 11 13.48 11.45 -5.06
C LEU A 11 14.11 10.09 -4.73
N VAL A 12 14.59 9.89 -3.49
CA VAL A 12 15.18 8.62 -3.07
C VAL A 12 14.07 7.59 -2.93
N ASN A 13 14.02 6.66 -3.88
CA ASN A 13 13.08 5.55 -3.82
C ASN A 13 13.60 4.46 -2.87
N VAL A 14 13.54 4.72 -1.56
CA VAL A 14 13.77 3.70 -0.54
C VAL A 14 12.60 2.73 -0.62
N LYS A 15 12.85 1.50 -1.07
CA LYS A 15 11.82 0.45 -1.12
C LYS A 15 11.49 0.01 0.31
N PRO A 16 10.26 0.21 0.80
CA PRO A 16 9.85 -0.29 2.10
C PRO A 16 10.00 -1.81 2.17
N ILE A 17 10.25 -2.36 3.35
CA ILE A 17 10.39 -3.80 3.58
C ILE A 17 9.20 -4.26 4.43
N VAL A 18 8.53 -5.32 3.99
CA VAL A 18 7.56 -6.03 4.83
C VAL A 18 8.23 -7.27 5.40
N LYS A 19 8.14 -7.43 6.72
CA LYS A 19 8.55 -8.63 7.45
C LYS A 19 7.30 -9.44 7.74
N ILE A 20 7.25 -10.66 7.22
CA ILE A 20 6.09 -11.55 7.38
C ILE A 20 6.29 -12.46 8.60
N ASP A 21 7.53 -12.90 8.83
CA ASP A 21 7.97 -13.64 10.01
C ASP A 21 9.50 -13.48 10.18
N GLU A 22 10.14 -14.30 11.01
CA GLU A 22 11.57 -14.19 11.31
C GLU A 22 12.48 -14.35 10.08
N ASP A 23 12.10 -15.20 9.12
CA ASP A 23 12.92 -15.59 7.97
C ASP A 23 12.45 -14.97 6.65
N HIS A 24 11.22 -14.45 6.58
CA HIS A 24 10.63 -13.94 5.35
C HIS A 24 10.47 -12.41 5.36
N GLU A 25 11.44 -11.72 4.76
CA GLU A 25 11.46 -10.27 4.54
C GLU A 25 11.50 -9.92 3.05
N TYR A 26 10.59 -9.06 2.61
CA TYR A 26 10.44 -8.73 1.18
C TYR A 26 10.39 -7.22 0.93
N LYS A 27 11.10 -6.77 -0.12
CA LYS A 27 11.05 -5.38 -0.57
C LYS A 27 9.75 -5.13 -1.34
N ILE A 28 9.01 -4.12 -0.93
CA ILE A 28 7.80 -3.66 -1.59
C ILE A 28 8.18 -2.84 -2.83
N ASN A 29 7.61 -3.21 -3.98
CA ASN A 29 7.67 -2.45 -5.21
C ASN A 29 6.76 -1.21 -5.13
N ASN A 30 7.27 -0.12 -4.60
CA ASN A 30 6.58 1.18 -4.50
C ASN A 30 6.78 2.07 -5.74
N THR A 31 7.20 1.51 -6.88
CA THR A 31 7.38 2.32 -8.10
C THR A 31 6.05 2.87 -8.61
N LYS A 32 6.08 4.06 -9.24
CA LYS A 32 4.91 4.70 -9.88
C LYS A 32 4.14 3.73 -10.78
N ASN A 33 4.84 2.90 -11.55
CA ASN A 33 4.19 1.95 -12.46
C ASN A 33 3.40 0.88 -11.70
N ASN A 34 3.95 0.36 -10.59
CA ASN A 34 3.24 -0.59 -9.75
C ASN A 34 2.02 0.08 -9.07
N ALA A 35 2.17 1.32 -8.62
CA ALA A 35 1.08 2.11 -8.06
C ALA A 35 -0.11 2.25 -9.04
N ILE A 36 0.17 2.64 -10.28
CA ILE A 36 -0.84 2.78 -11.34
C ILE A 36 -1.50 1.43 -11.65
N TYR A 37 -0.71 0.35 -11.70
CA TYR A 37 -1.21 -1.00 -11.95
C TYR A 37 -2.21 -1.43 -10.88
N ILE A 38 -1.85 -1.27 -9.59
CA ILE A 38 -2.71 -1.65 -8.47
C ILE A 38 -3.98 -0.79 -8.41
N GLN A 39 -3.86 0.52 -8.65
CA GLN A 39 -5.05 1.38 -8.75
C GLN A 39 -6.01 0.93 -9.86
N SER A 40 -5.49 0.45 -10.99
CA SER A 40 -6.30 -0.09 -12.08
C SER A 40 -7.02 -1.37 -11.65
N LEU A 41 -6.30 -2.29 -11.02
CA LEU A 41 -6.88 -3.54 -10.50
C LEU A 41 -8.02 -3.28 -9.50
N VAL A 42 -7.82 -2.37 -8.54
CA VAL A 42 -8.84 -2.02 -7.54
C VAL A 42 -10.05 -1.33 -8.19
N LYS A 43 -9.83 -0.44 -9.16
CA LYS A 43 -10.91 0.23 -9.90
C LYS A 43 -11.72 -0.75 -10.75
N GLU A 44 -11.08 -1.73 -11.36
CA GLU A 44 -11.76 -2.76 -12.16
C GLU A 44 -12.61 -3.67 -11.27
N ASN A 45 -12.10 -4.05 -10.10
CA ASN A 45 -12.84 -4.88 -9.15
C ASN A 45 -14.09 -4.16 -8.60
N LYS A 46 -13.98 -2.87 -8.26
CA LYS A 46 -15.13 -2.04 -7.81
C LYS A 46 -16.27 -1.90 -8.82
N LYS A 47 -16.03 -2.16 -10.12
CA LYS A 47 -17.05 -2.09 -11.17
C LYS A 47 -17.84 -3.39 -11.31
N LYS A 48 -17.39 -4.46 -10.65
CA LYS A 48 -18.02 -5.78 -10.71
C LYS A 48 -18.71 -6.02 -9.37
N ASP A 49 -19.99 -5.65 -9.30
CA ASP A 49 -20.80 -5.79 -8.08
C ASP A 49 -21.04 -7.26 -7.65
N ASP A 50 -20.76 -8.23 -8.53
CA ASP A 50 -21.00 -9.65 -8.29
C ASP A 50 -19.70 -10.46 -8.42
N LYS A 51 -19.09 -10.85 -7.29
CA LYS A 51 -18.47 -12.18 -7.00
C LYS A 51 -17.32 -12.11 -5.99
N LYS A 52 -17.45 -12.86 -4.89
CA LYS A 52 -16.35 -13.17 -3.95
C LYS A 52 -15.13 -13.84 -4.61
N GLN A 53 -15.31 -14.51 -5.75
CA GLN A 53 -14.21 -15.10 -6.52
C GLN A 53 -13.23 -14.05 -7.08
N ASP A 54 -13.70 -12.83 -7.35
CA ASP A 54 -12.85 -11.76 -7.89
C ASP A 54 -11.96 -11.13 -6.80
N GLU A 55 -12.29 -11.30 -5.52
CA GLU A 55 -11.54 -10.73 -4.40
C GLU A 55 -10.21 -11.45 -4.19
N MET A 56 -10.21 -12.77 -4.09
CA MET A 56 -8.96 -13.54 -3.90
C MET A 56 -8.03 -13.42 -5.12
N GLU A 57 -8.59 -13.35 -6.33
CA GLU A 57 -7.80 -13.11 -7.53
C GLU A 57 -7.14 -11.72 -7.50
N LEU A 58 -7.86 -10.70 -7.02
CA LEU A 58 -7.32 -9.36 -6.81
C LEU A 58 -6.17 -9.37 -5.79
N ILE A 59 -6.37 -10.02 -4.64
CA ILE A 59 -5.34 -10.20 -3.60
C ILE A 59 -4.06 -10.76 -4.19
N ASN A 60 -4.18 -11.88 -4.90
CA ASN A 60 -3.05 -12.59 -5.47
C ASN A 60 -2.30 -11.72 -6.50
N LYS A 61 -3.03 -10.96 -7.33
CA LYS A 61 -2.41 -10.01 -8.27
C LYS A 61 -1.65 -8.90 -7.57
N ILE A 62 -2.21 -8.30 -6.51
CA ILE A 62 -1.56 -7.22 -5.75
C ILE A 62 -0.29 -7.72 -5.08
N ILE A 63 -0.34 -8.86 -4.39
CA ILE A 63 0.81 -9.46 -3.71
C ILE A 63 1.93 -9.76 -4.72
N LYS A 64 1.60 -10.44 -5.82
CA LYS A 64 2.58 -10.83 -6.84
C LYS A 64 3.24 -9.62 -7.51
N ALA A 65 2.48 -8.55 -7.78
CA ALA A 65 3.02 -7.34 -8.39
C ALA A 65 3.92 -6.53 -7.43
N SER A 66 3.62 -6.60 -6.14
CA SER A 66 4.25 -5.74 -5.13
C SER A 66 5.43 -6.39 -4.43
N LEU A 67 5.37 -7.70 -4.16
CA LEU A 67 6.40 -8.43 -3.41
C LEU A 67 7.19 -9.41 -4.30
N GLY A 68 6.69 -9.69 -5.51
CA GLY A 68 7.32 -10.62 -6.44
C GLY A 68 6.86 -12.07 -6.26
N LYS A 69 7.47 -12.96 -7.05
CA LYS A 69 7.05 -14.36 -7.17
C LYS A 69 7.33 -15.18 -5.90
N GLU A 70 8.52 -15.02 -5.33
CA GLU A 70 8.95 -15.77 -4.14
C GLU A 70 8.05 -15.49 -2.93
N ALA A 71 7.81 -14.21 -2.64
CA ALA A 71 6.88 -13.81 -1.58
C ALA A 71 5.47 -14.33 -1.82
N PHE A 72 5.00 -14.27 -3.08
CA PHE A 72 3.68 -14.78 -3.45
C PHE A 72 3.57 -16.29 -3.20
N GLU A 73 4.55 -17.09 -3.63
CA GLU A 73 4.54 -18.54 -3.41
C GLU A 73 4.54 -18.89 -1.92
N TYR A 74 5.31 -18.15 -1.11
CA TYR A 74 5.28 -18.33 0.34
C TYR A 74 3.91 -18.01 0.93
N ILE A 75 3.35 -16.83 0.63
CA ILE A 75 2.05 -16.39 1.17
C ILE A 75 0.90 -17.30 0.72
N ASP A 76 0.93 -17.78 -0.54
CA ASP A 76 -0.08 -18.70 -1.07
C ASP A 76 -0.02 -20.07 -0.38
N SER A 77 1.20 -20.55 -0.04
CA SER A 77 1.38 -21.80 0.71
C SER A 77 0.73 -21.79 2.10
N LYS A 78 0.40 -20.61 2.63
CA LYS A 78 -0.24 -20.41 3.93
C LYS A 78 -1.77 -20.40 3.89
N GLY A 79 -2.38 -20.68 2.74
CA GLY A 79 -3.84 -20.61 2.55
C GLY A 79 -4.67 -21.44 3.53
N ASP A 80 -4.14 -22.58 4.00
CA ASP A 80 -4.82 -23.44 4.98
C ASP A 80 -4.55 -23.03 6.44
N GLU A 81 -3.52 -22.22 6.68
CA GLU A 81 -3.07 -21.80 8.01
C GLU A 81 -3.56 -20.39 8.38
N TRP A 82 -3.66 -19.49 7.39
CA TRP A 82 -3.88 -18.08 7.61
C TRP A 82 -5.30 -17.65 7.26
N SER A 83 -5.88 -16.85 8.13
CA SER A 83 -7.19 -16.24 7.87
C SER A 83 -7.10 -15.17 6.78
N MET A 84 -8.22 -14.88 6.13
CA MET A 84 -8.36 -13.76 5.19
C MET A 84 -7.89 -12.41 5.78
N SER A 85 -7.99 -12.23 7.11
CA SER A 85 -7.50 -11.04 7.79
C SER A 85 -5.98 -10.87 7.67
N ALA A 86 -5.22 -11.96 7.60
CA ALA A 86 -3.76 -11.90 7.42
C ALA A 86 -3.40 -11.41 6.01
N TYR A 87 -4.08 -11.93 4.98
CA TYR A 87 -3.93 -11.47 3.61
C TYR A 87 -4.28 -9.99 3.47
N ASN A 88 -5.37 -9.56 4.10
CA ASN A 88 -5.77 -8.15 4.13
C ASN A 88 -4.73 -7.26 4.81
N ALA A 89 -4.08 -7.72 5.89
CA ALA A 89 -3.01 -6.98 6.54
C ALA A 89 -1.81 -6.77 5.59
N ILE A 90 -1.40 -7.81 4.86
CA ILE A 90 -0.33 -7.72 3.86
C ILE A 90 -0.68 -6.69 2.77
N ILE A 91 -1.92 -6.74 2.26
CA ILE A 91 -2.38 -5.77 1.26
C ILE A 91 -2.37 -4.36 1.82
N ASN A 92 -2.86 -4.13 3.04
CA ASN A 92 -2.88 -2.80 3.63
C ASN A 92 -1.47 -2.20 3.76
N VAL A 93 -0.49 -3.02 4.14
CA VAL A 93 0.92 -2.60 4.20
C VAL A 93 1.44 -2.26 2.79
N ILE A 94 1.15 -3.08 1.79
CA ILE A 94 1.49 -2.80 0.39
C ILE A 94 0.86 -1.48 -0.07
N MET A 95 -0.42 -1.26 0.21
CA MET A 95 -1.14 -0.06 -0.17
C MET A 95 -0.59 1.19 0.51
N ALA A 96 -0.23 1.10 1.80
CA ALA A 96 0.41 2.19 2.53
C ALA A 96 1.79 2.54 1.93
N ALA A 97 2.61 1.52 1.67
CA ALA A 97 3.94 1.66 1.06
C ALA A 97 3.90 2.27 -0.35
N ILE A 98 2.81 2.06 -1.08
CA ILE A 98 2.62 2.57 -2.45
C ILE A 98 1.99 3.96 -2.46
N SER A 99 1.08 4.23 -1.52
CA SER A 99 0.38 5.51 -1.48
C SER A 99 1.28 6.66 -1.02
N ASN A 100 2.49 6.34 -0.52
CA ASN A 100 3.45 7.29 0.03
C ASN A 100 2.78 8.32 0.94
N VAL A 101 1.77 7.85 1.70
CA VAL A 101 1.20 8.61 2.81
C VAL A 101 2.27 8.56 3.88
N GLU A 102 3.20 9.50 3.77
CA GLU A 102 4.16 9.82 4.81
C GLU A 102 3.36 10.12 6.08
N LEU A 103 3.89 9.73 7.24
CA LEU A 103 3.32 10.07 8.55
C LEU A 103 2.92 11.56 8.62
N GLU A 104 3.67 12.44 7.95
CA GLU A 104 3.44 13.89 7.84
C GLU A 104 2.14 14.27 7.12
N GLU A 105 1.64 13.51 6.14
CA GLU A 105 0.32 13.80 5.54
C GLU A 105 -0.82 13.44 6.49
N ILE A 106 -0.65 12.40 7.32
CA ILE A 106 -1.60 12.04 8.38
C ILE A 106 -1.57 13.09 9.48
N GLU A 107 -0.38 13.57 9.85
CA GLU A 107 -0.20 14.64 10.83
C GLU A 107 -0.76 15.98 10.31
N GLU A 108 -0.50 16.37 9.06
CA GLU A 108 -1.10 17.57 8.46
C GLU A 108 -2.63 17.49 8.34
N MET A 109 -3.18 16.32 8.00
CA MET A 109 -4.63 16.11 7.97
C MET A 109 -5.22 16.20 9.38
N SER A 110 -4.55 15.62 10.39
CA SER A 110 -4.96 15.69 11.79
C SER A 110 -4.88 17.11 12.35
N GLU A 111 -3.83 17.87 12.02
CA GLU A 111 -3.71 19.29 12.38
C GLU A 111 -4.76 20.17 11.69
N LYS A 112 -5.04 19.93 10.40
CA LYS A 112 -6.10 20.65 9.66
C LYS A 112 -7.48 20.34 10.23
N GLU A 113 -7.75 19.10 10.65
CA GLU A 113 -8.99 18.74 11.33
C GLU A 113 -9.08 19.33 12.75
N ALA A 114 -8.00 19.32 13.52
CA ALA A 114 -7.96 19.92 14.86
C ALA A 114 -8.19 21.45 14.82
N LYS A 115 -7.59 22.15 13.85
CA LYS A 115 -7.82 23.60 13.63
C LYS A 115 -9.27 23.90 13.25
N ARG A 116 -9.86 23.11 12.33
CA ARG A 116 -11.28 23.23 11.96
C ARG A 116 -12.22 23.01 13.15
N PHE A 117 -11.89 22.07 14.05
CA PHE A 117 -12.69 21.80 15.24
C PHE A 117 -12.61 22.93 16.27
N GLN A 118 -11.48 23.62 16.37
CA GLN A 118 -11.31 24.79 17.23
C GLN A 118 -12.03 26.03 16.67
N GLU A 119 -11.93 26.28 15.36
CA GLU A 119 -12.62 27.39 14.69
C GLU A 119 -14.16 27.25 14.69
N SER A 120 -14.68 26.03 14.78
CA SER A 120 -16.13 25.76 14.85
C SER A 120 -16.77 25.94 16.24
N LYS A 121 -15.96 26.24 17.28
CA LYS A 121 -16.40 26.38 18.68
C LYS A 121 -16.35 27.82 19.22
N GLU A 122 -15.96 28.79 18.39
CA GLU A 122 -16.17 30.23 18.60
C GLU A 122 -17.41 30.71 17.83
#